data_AF-K9TES0-F1
#
_entry.id   AF-K9TES0-F1
#
_cell.length_a   1.000
_cell.length_b   1.000
_cell.length_c   1.000
_cell.angle_alpha   90.00
_cell.angle_beta   90.00
_cell.angle_gamma   90.00
#
_symmetry.space_group_name_H-M   'P 1'
#
loop_
_entity.id
_entity.type
_entity.pdbx_description
1 polymer ?
#
loop_
_entity_poly.entity_id
_entity_poly.type
_entity_poly.pdbx_seq_one_letter_code
_entity_poly.pdbx_strand_id
1 'polypeptide(L)' 'MVNSFEFKAKIRQGMIEIPPEYQQNIQEGRDVKVIILSEEKDKPRLMDQLAEKPISVQGWVKPSRDEIHEIES' A
#
# COMPACT_ATOMS: atom_id res chain seq x y z
N MET A 1 30.28 -3.52 20.72
CA MET A 1 29.23 -4.28 20.02
C MET A 1 28.21 -3.29 19.48
N VAL A 2 27.84 -3.39 18.21
CA VAL A 2 26.78 -2.57 17.61
C VAL A 2 25.47 -3.33 17.80
N ASN A 3 24.56 -2.81 18.62
CA ASN A 3 23.20 -3.34 18.74
C ASN A 3 22.30 -2.56 17.78
N SER A 4 21.89 -3.21 16.70
CA SER A 4 20.91 -2.68 15.75
C SER A 4 19.63 -3.50 15.80
N PHE A 5 18.49 -2.84 15.74
CA PHE A 5 17.17 -3.47 15.71
C PHE A 5 16.39 -2.89 14.53
N GLU A 6 15.61 -3.72 13.87
CA GLU A 6 14.73 -3.32 12.77
C GLU A 6 13.29 -3.58 13.21
N PHE A 7 12.42 -2.59 13.00
CA PHE A 7 11.00 -2.71 13.30
C PHE A 7 10.17 -1.93 12.28
N LYS A 8 8.93 -2.37 12.05
CA LYS A 8 7.96 -1.65 11.23
C LYS A 8 7.12 -0.75 12.13
N ALA A 9 7.12 0.55 11.86
CA ALA A 9 6.29 1.53 12.56
C ALA A 9 5.56 2.44 11.58
N LYS A 10 4.43 3.01 12.03
CA LYS A 10 3.70 4.03 11.27
C LYS A 10 4.17 5.40 11.72
N ILE A 11 4.43 6.28 10.75
CA ILE A 11 4.66 7.70 11.04
C ILE A 11 3.33 8.32 11.48
N ARG A 12 3.31 8.96 12.65
CA ARG A 12 2.16 9.70 13.18
C ARG A 12 2.60 11.12 13.50
N GLN A 13 1.94 12.11 12.90
CA GLN A 13 2.27 13.54 13.11
C GLN A 13 3.76 13.86 12.87
N GLY A 14 4.39 13.20 11.90
CA GLY A 14 5.82 13.36 11.61
C GLY A 14 6.77 12.63 12.56
N MET A 15 6.26 11.87 13.53
CA MET A 15 7.05 11.12 14.51
C MET A 15 6.99 9.61 14.22
N ILE A 16 8.14 8.94 14.37
CA ILE A 16 8.24 7.48 14.45
C ILE A 16 8.34 7.13 15.93
N GLU A 17 7.32 6.44 16.46
CA GLU A 17 7.33 5.97 17.83
C GLU A 17 8.06 4.63 17.91
N ILE A 18 9.07 4.55 18.78
CA ILE A 18 9.81 3.30 19.03
C ILE A 18 8.90 2.38 19.86
N PRO A 19 8.64 1.14 19.39
CA PRO A 19 7.82 0.18 20.12
C PRO A 19 8.37 -0.11 21.54
N PRO A 20 7.51 -0.31 22.55
CA PRO A 20 7.92 -0.50 23.95
C PRO A 20 9.00 -1.56 24.18
N GLU A 21 8.97 -2.64 23.40
CA GLU A 21 9.93 -3.75 23.45
C GLU A 21 11.38 -3.33 23.13
N TYR A 22 11.58 -2.21 22.44
CA TYR A 22 12.91 -1.69 22.11
C TYR A 22 13.34 -0.50 22.98
N GLN A 23 12.43 0.08 23.78
CA GLN A 23 12.72 1.26 24.60
C GLN A 23 13.79 1.00 25.67
N GLN A 24 13.87 -0.22 26.22
CA GLN A 24 14.93 -0.59 27.17
C GLN A 24 16.33 -0.58 26.55
N ASN A 25 16.42 -0.77 25.23
CA ASN A 25 17.69 -0.82 24.51
C ASN A 25 18.15 0.57 24.03
N ILE A 26 17.24 1.54 23.94
CA ILE A 26 17.49 2.89 23.46
C ILE A 26 17.35 3.84 24.66
N GLN A 27 18.47 4.06 25.35
CA GLN A 27 18.54 5.02 26.44
C GLN A 27 18.43 6.45 25.92
N GLU A 28 17.67 7.28 26.63
CA GLU A 28 17.54 8.70 26.35
C GLU A 28 18.93 9.40 26.33
N GLY A 29 19.13 10.31 25.38
CA GLY A 29 20.39 11.05 25.22
C GLY A 29 21.49 10.34 24.42
N ARG A 30 21.21 9.17 23.82
CA ARG A 30 22.16 8.52 22.90
C ARG A 30 21.93 8.91 21.45
N ASP A 31 23.03 9.14 20.75
CA ASP A 31 23.02 9.30 19.30
C ASP A 31 22.73 7.97 18.61
N VAL A 32 21.81 7.98 17.63
CA VAL A 32 21.41 6.80 16.86
C VAL A 32 21.44 7.10 15.36
N LYS A 33 21.74 6.08 14.56
CA LYS A 33 21.59 6.12 13.09
C LYS A 33 20.21 5.56 12.73
N VAL A 34 19.40 6.35 12.04
CA VAL A 34 18.05 5.96 11.58
C VAL A 34 18.07 5.68 10.08
N ILE A 35 17.46 4.58 9.66
CA ILE A 35 17.24 4.23 8.25
C ILE A 35 15.73 4.11 8.05
N ILE A 36 15.17 4.92 7.14
CA ILE A 36 13.74 4.92 6.83
C ILE A 36 13.56 4.29 5.45
N LEU A 37 12.82 3.18 5.39
CA LEU A 37 12.41 2.52 4.15
C LEU A 37 10.91 2.75 3.98
N SER A 38 10.52 3.58 3.02
CA SER A 38 9.12 3.76 2.65
C SER A 38 8.73 2.69 1.64
N GLU A 39 7.88 1.74 2.04
CA GLU A 39 7.17 0.89 1.10
C GLU A 39 6.10 1.78 0.43
N GLU A 40 6.30 2.13 -0.85
CA GLU A 40 5.20 2.64 -1.66
C GLU A 40 4.16 1.52 -1.72
N LYS A 41 2.98 1.76 -1.12
CA LYS A 41 1.84 0.92 -1.45
C LYS A 41 1.57 1.16 -2.92
N ASP A 42 1.74 0.13 -3.73
CA ASP A 42 1.29 0.15 -5.11
C ASP A 42 -0.14 0.67 -5.11
N LYS A 43 -0.33 1.84 -5.72
CA LYS A 43 -1.67 2.38 -5.89
C LYS A 43 -2.41 1.37 -6.77
N PRO A 44 -3.59 0.88 -6.34
CA PRO A 44 -4.35 -0.07 -7.14
C PRO A 44 -4.56 0.54 -8.53
N ARG A 45 -4.20 -0.22 -9.57
CA ARG A 45 -4.28 0.28 -10.94
C ARG A 45 -5.75 0.48 -11.27
N LEU A 46 -6.04 1.42 -12.16
CA LEU A 46 -7.41 1.72 -12.57
C LEU A 46 -8.16 0.45 -13.02
N MET A 47 -7.49 -0.47 -13.72
CA MET A 47 -8.10 -1.73 -14.17
C MET A 47 -8.43 -2.68 -13.01
N ASP A 48 -7.60 -2.74 -11.97
CA ASP A 48 -7.86 -3.57 -10.79
C ASP A 48 -9.09 -3.02 -10.04
N GLN A 49 -9.21 -1.69 -9.93
CA GLN A 49 -10.37 -1.02 -9.33
C GLN A 49 -11.66 -1.25 -10.13
N LEU A 50 -11.59 -1.20 -11.47
CA LEU A 50 -12.75 -1.41 -12.35
C LEU A 50 -13.20 -2.88 -12.38
N ALA A 51 -12.27 -3.83 -12.21
CA ALA A 51 -12.60 -5.25 -12.09
C ALA A 51 -13.38 -5.55 -10.79
N GLU A 52 -12.98 -4.94 -9.67
CA GLU A 52 -13.68 -5.08 -8.39
C GLU A 52 -15.00 -4.31 -8.35
N LYS A 53 -15.03 -3.10 -8.91
CA LYS A 53 -16.20 -2.23 -8.94
C LYS A 53 -16.43 -1.65 -10.34
N PRO A 54 -17.15 -2.40 -11.20
CA PRO A 54 -17.49 -1.92 -12.53
C PRO A 54 -18.30 -0.63 -12.46
N ILE A 55 -17.98 0.33 -13.32
CA ILE A 55 -18.79 1.52 -13.51
C ILE A 55 -19.96 1.20 -14.43
N SER A 56 -21.17 1.60 -14.03
CA SER A 56 -22.34 1.52 -14.90
C SER A 56 -22.38 2.78 -15.77
N VAL A 57 -22.31 2.59 -17.09
CA VAL A 57 -22.38 3.68 -18.07
C VAL A 57 -23.80 3.73 -18.62
N GLN A 58 -24.45 4.90 -18.55
CA GLN A 58 -25.79 5.06 -19.12
C GLN A 58 -25.76 4.79 -20.64
N GLY A 59 -26.68 3.95 -21.11
CA GLY A 59 -26.76 3.54 -22.52
C GLY A 59 -25.87 2.35 -22.91
N TRP A 60 -25.08 1.80 -21.98
CA TRP A 60 -24.33 0.58 -22.22
C TRP A 60 -25.23 -0.66 -22.14
N VAL A 61 -25.52 -1.27 -23.29
CA VAL A 61 -26.17 -2.58 -23.37
C VAL A 61 -25.07 -3.62 -23.50
N LYS A 62 -25.01 -4.57 -22.57
CA LYS A 62 -24.09 -5.71 -22.69
C LYS A 62 -24.52 -6.52 -23.91
N PRO A 63 -23.70 -6.62 -24.97
CA PRO A 63 -24.07 -7.39 -26.14
C PRO A 63 -24.29 -8.85 -25.74
N SER A 64 -25.31 -9.44 -26.34
CA SER A 64 -25.55 -10.87 -26.27
C SER A 64 -24.39 -11.63 -26.92
N ARG A 65 -24.27 -12.92 -26.58
CA ARG A 65 -23.20 -13.76 -27.12
C ARG A 65 -23.24 -13.83 -28.65
N ASP A 66 -24.44 -13.85 -29.22
CA ASP A 66 -24.66 -13.93 -30.66
C ASP A 66 -24.22 -12.64 -31.35
N GLU A 67 -24.48 -11.47 -30.75
CA GLU A 67 -24.03 -10.16 -31.25
C GLU A 67 -22.50 -10.00 -31.22
N ILE A 68 -21.81 -10.61 -30.23
CA ILE A 68 -20.33 -10.57 -30.16
C ILE A 68 -19.70 -11.36 -31.32
N HIS A 69 -20.28 -12.51 -31.66
CA HIS A 69 -19.77 -13.37 -32.72
C HIS A 69 -19.87 -12.75 -34.13
N GLU A 70 -20.87 -11.91 -34.37
CA GLU A 70 -21.03 -11.18 -35.64
C GLU A 70 -20.06 -10.00 -35.80
N ILE A 71 -19.56 -9.41 -34.72
CA ILE A 71 -18.64 -8.26 -34.76
C ILE A 71 -17.19 -8.69 -35.05
N GLU A 72 -16.84 -9.94 -34.73
CA GLU A 72 -15.49 -10.49 -34.92
C GLU A 72 -15.28 -11.23 -36.26
N SER A 73 -16.31 -11.32 -37.11
CA SER A 73 -16.24 -11.96 -38.45
C SER A 73 -16.16 -10.93 -39.58
#